data_AF-A0A7Y0S2D1-F1
#
_entry.id   AF-A0A7Y0S2D1-F1
#
_cell.length_a   1.000
_cell.length_b   1.000
_cell.length_c   1.000
_cell.angle_alpha   90.00
_cell.angle_beta   90.00
_cell.angle_gamma   90.00
#
_symmetry.space_group_name_H-M   'P 1'
#
loop_
_entity.id
_entity.type
_entity.pdbx_description
1 polymer ?
#
loop_
_entity_poly.entity_id
_entity_poly.type
_entity_poly.pdbx_seq_one_letter_code
_entity_poly.pdbx_strand_id
1 'polypeptide(L)'
;RQKTGGDEAQILSYRHSDKRVNNPEVGMVTPRTDPDAGKTRWAYDPHLDPALQFDPQRSRIEKLIDDALASGDTEQMKAALEELK
;
A
#
# COMPACT_ATOMS: atom_id res chain seq x y z
N ARG A 1 -38.55 -2.23 66.42
CA ARG A 1 -38.79 -1.94 64.98
C ARG A 1 -37.60 -2.48 64.20
N GLN A 2 -37.77 -3.60 63.49
CA GLN A 2 -36.75 -4.10 62.56
C GLN A 2 -36.78 -3.25 61.29
N LYS A 3 -35.63 -2.73 60.84
CA LYS A 3 -35.46 -2.15 59.51
C LYS A 3 -34.80 -3.21 58.64
N THR A 4 -35.53 -3.71 57.66
CA THR A 4 -35.01 -4.46 56.51
C THR A 4 -34.18 -3.50 55.66
N GLY A 5 -32.86 -3.49 55.88
CA GLY A 5 -31.91 -2.79 55.02
C GLY A 5 -31.73 -3.58 53.74
N GLY A 6 -32.09 -2.95 52.61
CA GLY A 6 -32.07 -3.55 51.30
C GLY A 6 -30.68 -4.02 50.89
N ASP A 7 -30.69 -5.05 50.05
CA ASP A 7 -29.55 -5.61 49.34
C ASP A 7 -28.67 -4.47 48.78
N GLU A 8 -27.56 -4.18 49.47
CA GLU A 8 -26.57 -3.22 49.00
C GLU A 8 -25.94 -3.83 47.76
N ALA A 9 -26.31 -3.32 46.58
CA ALA A 9 -25.75 -3.75 45.30
C ALA A 9 -24.22 -3.62 45.35
N GLN A 10 -23.53 -4.73 45.62
CA GLN A 10 -22.08 -4.79 45.67
C GLN A 10 -21.55 -4.43 44.29
N ILE A 11 -20.96 -3.24 44.17
CA ILE A 11 -20.22 -2.83 42.98
C ILE A 11 -18.92 -3.64 42.98
N LEU A 12 -18.95 -4.81 42.35
CA LEU A 12 -17.77 -5.62 42.12
C LEU A 12 -16.91 -4.89 41.08
N SER A 13 -15.81 -4.29 41.52
CA SER A 13 -14.83 -3.70 40.61
C SER A 13 -14.19 -4.82 39.80
N TYR A 14 -14.58 -4.94 38.53
CA TYR A 14 -13.99 -5.91 37.64
C TYR A 14 -12.57 -5.47 37.27
N ARG A 15 -11.56 -6.18 37.77
CA ARG A 15 -10.16 -5.97 37.43
C ARG A 15 -9.62 -7.23 36.77
N HIS A 16 -9.12 -7.08 35.56
CA HIS A 16 -8.37 -8.13 34.87
C HIS A 16 -6.88 -7.94 35.09
N SER A 17 -6.28 -8.83 35.89
CA SER A 17 -4.83 -8.87 36.11
C SER A 17 -4.05 -9.43 34.92
N ASP A 18 -4.73 -10.14 34.03
CA ASP A 18 -4.08 -10.94 33.00
C ASP A 18 -3.64 -10.09 31.81
N LYS A 19 -2.42 -10.34 31.33
CA LYS A 19 -1.86 -9.71 30.13
C LYS A 19 -2.09 -10.61 28.92
N ARG A 20 -2.31 -10.01 27.74
CA ARG A 20 -2.44 -10.78 26.50
C ARG A 20 -1.13 -11.52 26.24
N VAL A 21 -1.24 -12.81 25.90
CA VAL A 21 -0.09 -13.69 25.62
C VAL A 21 0.82 -13.12 24.53
N ASN A 22 0.26 -12.38 23.57
CA ASN A 22 0.99 -11.76 22.46
C ASN A 22 1.24 -10.25 22.68
N ASN A 23 1.50 -9.81 23.92
CA ASN A 23 1.95 -8.45 24.16
C ASN A 23 3.48 -8.41 24.16
N PRO A 24 4.13 -7.90 23.09
CA PRO A 24 5.58 -7.81 23.05
C PRO A 24 6.12 -6.91 24.18
N GLU A 25 7.39 -7.09 24.52
CA GLU A 25 8.04 -6.28 25.54
C GLU A 25 8.07 -4.80 25.13
N VAL A 26 7.85 -3.91 26.09
CA VAL A 26 7.97 -2.47 25.86
C VAL A 26 9.43 -2.15 25.49
N GLY A 27 9.63 -1.38 24.42
CA GLY A 27 10.98 -1.00 23.96
C GLY A 27 11.62 -1.92 22.90
N MET A 28 10.86 -2.88 22.35
CA MET A 28 11.30 -3.67 21.17
C MET A 28 11.59 -2.80 19.94
N VAL A 29 11.01 -1.60 19.88
CA VAL A 29 11.21 -0.63 18.81
C VAL A 29 12.05 0.52 19.37
N THR A 30 13.24 0.68 18.83
CA THR A 30 14.16 1.80 19.11
C THR A 30 14.51 2.47 17.78
N PRO A 31 14.89 3.75 17.76
CA PRO A 31 15.37 4.39 16.52
C PRO A 31 16.55 3.69 15.85
N ARG A 32 17.29 2.85 16.59
CA ARG A 32 18.36 1.98 16.07
C ARG A 32 17.84 0.74 15.35
N THR A 33 16.75 0.14 15.85
CA THR A 33 16.18 -1.11 15.31
C THR A 33 15.10 -0.86 14.27
N ASP A 34 14.43 0.29 14.33
CA ASP A 34 13.42 0.78 13.39
C ASP A 34 13.68 2.27 13.13
N PRO A 35 14.68 2.59 12.28
CA PRO A 35 14.96 3.97 11.92
C PRO A 35 13.82 4.54 11.07
N ASP A 36 13.58 5.85 11.17
CA ASP A 36 12.58 6.53 10.34
C ASP A 36 12.86 6.26 8.85
N ALA A 37 11.92 5.57 8.21
CA ALA A 37 11.94 5.43 6.76
C ALA A 37 11.68 6.80 6.13
N GLY A 38 12.58 7.24 5.25
CA GLY A 38 12.39 8.46 4.47
C GLY A 38 11.12 8.41 3.61
N LYS A 39 10.65 9.57 3.15
CA LYS A 39 9.48 9.63 2.27
C LYS A 39 9.84 9.09 0.88
N THR A 40 9.24 7.97 0.48
CA THR A 40 9.32 7.48 -0.90
C THR A 40 8.37 8.29 -1.78
N ARG A 41 8.90 8.96 -2.82
CA ARG A 41 8.08 9.56 -3.86
C ARG A 41 7.69 8.47 -4.86
N TRP A 42 6.45 8.04 -4.80
CA TRP A 42 5.90 7.08 -5.75
C TRP A 42 5.48 7.80 -7.04
N ALA A 43 5.70 7.15 -8.19
CA ALA A 43 5.19 7.65 -9.48
C ALA A 43 3.65 7.57 -9.55
N TYR A 44 3.07 6.61 -8.83
CA TYR A 44 1.64 6.41 -8.67
C TYR A 44 1.31 6.29 -7.18
N ASP A 45 0.26 6.97 -6.72
CA ASP A 45 -0.20 6.87 -5.34
C ASP A 45 -0.84 5.49 -5.10
N PRO A 46 -0.32 4.67 -4.17
CA PRO A 46 -0.88 3.35 -3.89
C PRO A 46 -2.28 3.40 -3.25
N HIS A 47 -2.75 4.58 -2.81
CA HIS A 47 -4.09 4.78 -2.26
C HIS A 47 -5.08 5.34 -3.30
N LEU A 48 -4.64 5.65 -4.52
CA LEU A 48 -5.56 5.90 -5.61
C LEU A 48 -6.20 4.59 -6.03
N ASP A 49 -7.52 4.62 -6.26
CA ASP A 49 -8.23 3.47 -6.79
C ASP A 49 -7.62 3.07 -8.15
N PRO A 50 -7.38 1.78 -8.40
CA PRO A 50 -6.84 1.32 -9.68
C PRO A 50 -7.82 1.67 -10.80
N ALA A 51 -7.46 2.66 -11.61
CA ALA A 51 -8.23 3.09 -12.76
C ALA A 51 -7.64 2.51 -14.04
N LEU A 52 -8.50 2.02 -14.92
CA LEU A 52 -8.10 1.60 -16.25
C LEU A 52 -7.82 2.84 -17.11
N GLN A 53 -6.54 3.13 -17.32
CA GLN A 53 -6.09 4.18 -18.23
C GLN A 53 -5.81 3.55 -19.59
N PHE A 54 -6.64 3.86 -20.58
CA PHE A 54 -6.34 3.52 -21.96
C PHE A 54 -5.39 4.57 -22.53
N ASP A 55 -4.31 4.14 -23.17
CA ASP A 55 -3.47 5.02 -23.96
C ASP A 55 -3.98 5.01 -25.41
N PRO A 56 -4.69 6.06 -25.87
CA PRO A 56 -5.21 6.11 -27.22
C PRO A 56 -4.10 6.23 -28.28
N GLN A 57 -2.88 6.62 -27.89
CA GLN A 57 -1.73 6.66 -28.81
C GLN A 57 -1.09 5.29 -28.98
N ARG A 58 -1.38 4.33 -28.09
CA ARG A 58 -0.80 2.99 -28.10
C ARG A 58 -0.99 2.26 -29.43
N SER A 59 -2.18 2.35 -30.03
CA SER A 59 -2.45 1.70 -31.31
C SER A 59 -1.63 2.25 -32.48
N ARG A 60 -1.19 3.52 -32.41
CA ARG A 60 -0.30 4.10 -33.43
C ARG A 60 1.12 3.59 -33.25
N ILE A 61 1.58 3.54 -32.01
CA ILE A 61 2.92 3.04 -31.65
C ILE A 61 3.06 1.58 -32.08
N GLU A 62 2.06 0.74 -31.79
CA GLU A 62 2.07 -0.68 -32.18
C GLU A 62 2.16 -0.88 -33.69
N LYS A 63 1.36 -0.13 -34.46
CA LYS A 63 1.43 -0.16 -35.93
C LYS A 63 2.80 0.25 -36.46
N LEU A 64 3.39 1.31 -35.93
CA LEU A 64 4.73 1.77 -36.34
C LEU A 64 5.79 0.69 -36.10
N ILE A 65 5.70 -0.01 -34.97
CA ILE A 65 6.61 -1.11 -34.63
C ILE A 65 6.38 -2.30 -35.56
N ASP A 66 5.12 -2.69 -35.79
CA ASP A 66 4.77 -3.81 -36.67
C ASP A 66 5.23 -3.56 -38.12
N ASP A 67 5.01 -2.37 -38.64
CA ASP A 67 5.45 -1.97 -39.99
C ASP A 67 6.98 -2.00 -40.09
N ALA A 68 7.68 -1.48 -39.09
CA ALA A 68 9.14 -1.49 -39.04
C ALA A 68 9.70 -2.92 -38.96
N LEU A 69 9.09 -3.81 -38.17
CA LEU A 69 9.50 -5.21 -38.08
C LEU A 69 9.20 -6.00 -39.36
N ALA A 70 8.05 -5.76 -39.98
CA ALA A 70 7.67 -6.39 -41.24
C ALA A 70 8.59 -5.98 -42.40
N SER A 71 9.19 -4.78 -42.34
CA SER A 71 10.12 -4.30 -43.36
C SER A 71 11.41 -5.12 -43.45
N GLY A 72 11.86 -5.72 -42.34
CA GLY A 72 13.16 -6.40 -42.26
C GLY A 72 14.37 -5.48 -42.49
N ASP A 73 14.17 -4.16 -42.54
CA ASP A 73 15.19 -3.16 -42.83
C ASP A 73 15.68 -2.49 -41.54
N THR A 74 16.98 -2.60 -41.28
CA THR A 74 17.62 -2.03 -40.09
C THR A 74 17.55 -0.51 -40.04
N GLU A 75 17.53 0.18 -41.18
CA GLU A 75 17.42 1.64 -41.21
C GLU A 75 15.99 2.11 -40.91
N GLN A 76 14.97 1.38 -41.40
CA GLN A 76 13.57 1.67 -41.02
C GLN A 76 13.30 1.39 -39.54
N MET A 77 13.88 0.32 -38.98
CA MET A 77 13.79 0.05 -37.55
C MET A 77 14.41 1.18 -36.72
N LYS A 78 15.59 1.69 -37.12
CA LYS A 78 16.21 2.84 -36.45
C LYS A 78 15.35 4.10 -36.55
N ALA A 79 14.78 4.38 -37.73
CA ALA A 79 13.91 5.53 -37.93
C ALA A 79 12.65 5.46 -37.04
N ALA A 80 12.03 4.29 -36.95
CA ALA A 80 10.89 4.06 -36.06
C ALA A 80 11.26 4.26 -34.58
N LEU A 81 12.45 3.84 -34.15
CA LEU A 81 12.94 4.05 -32.78
C LEU A 81 13.20 5.53 -32.47
N GLU A 82 13.72 6.31 -33.42
CA GLU A 82 13.88 7.76 -33.26
C GLU A 82 12.52 8.47 -33.19
N GLU A 83 11.49 8.00 -33.89
CA GLU A 83 10.12 8.57 -33.78
C GLU A 83 9.45 8.28 -32.43
N LEU A 84 9.83 7.19 -31.74
CA LEU A 84 9.24 6.78 -30.46
C LEU A 84 9.90 7.42 -29.23
N LYS A 85 10.99 8.18 -29.42
CA LYS A 85 11.77 8.79 -28.35
C LYS A 85 11.17 10.10 -27.85
#